data_AF-A0A967GXB7-F1
#
_entry.id   AF-A0A967GXB7-F1
#
_cell.length_a   1.000
_cell.length_b   1.000
_cell.length_c   1.000
_cell.angle_alpha   90.00
_cell.angle_beta   90.00
_cell.angle_gamma   90.00
#
_symmetry.space_group_name_H-M   'P 1'
#
loop_
_entity.id
_entity.type
_entity.pdbx_description
1 polymer ?
#
loop_
_entity_poly.entity_id
_entity_poly.type
_entity_poly.pdbx_seq_one_letter_code
_entity_poly.pdbx_strand_id
1 'polypeptide(L)'
;MDTANDNPLKRFSSFWLGVLLFGVFGLMGLLLAPWFNQPVADSFDTANAERRAEIRAEVDETQKGSREAAAGSFEKVGASLLATEAAPVEREDLVLPGSPTAEAKTAGGAAGIGVPDDFPRVSEDAPVEESVMAAGKTAFALCMACHGPDANGVPNVGPPLAGSEWVNGPPENLIAIQLRGLSGPIEVKGQTYNFIAPMVPQAFQTDDQIAAVLTYIRNSFGNKAAPVTPEQVKALRGEVGKPMLTQADLIPPTPQ
;
A
#
# COMPACT_ATOMS: atom_id res chain seq x y z
N MET A 1 -2.17 -1.37 -70.90
CA MET A 1 -1.92 0.08 -70.89
C MET A 1 -2.06 0.56 -72.32
N ASP A 2 -3.08 1.38 -72.58
CA ASP A 2 -3.39 1.86 -73.92
C ASP A 2 -2.42 3.01 -74.27
N THR A 3 -1.35 2.69 -75.00
CA THR A 3 -0.27 3.63 -75.35
C THR A 3 -0.67 4.62 -76.45
N ALA A 4 -1.87 4.47 -77.03
CA ALA A 4 -2.34 5.27 -78.16
C ALA A 4 -2.76 6.70 -77.78
N ASN A 5 -2.93 7.01 -76.48
CA ASN A 5 -3.41 8.32 -76.02
C ASN A 5 -2.41 9.06 -75.11
N ASP A 6 -1.16 8.59 -75.08
CA ASP A 6 -0.15 9.06 -74.15
C ASP A 6 0.59 10.30 -74.67
N ASN A 7 -0.08 11.46 -74.55
CA ASN A 7 0.43 12.72 -75.08
C ASN A 7 1.33 13.44 -74.05
N PRO A 8 2.63 13.65 -74.33
CA PRO A 8 3.55 14.33 -73.41
C PRO A 8 3.12 15.77 -73.07
N LEU A 9 2.43 16.47 -73.98
CA LEU A 9 1.87 17.80 -73.71
C LEU A 9 0.73 17.75 -72.68
N LYS A 10 -0.09 16.70 -72.70
CA LYS A 10 -1.16 16.51 -71.68
C LYS A 10 -0.58 16.17 -70.31
N ARG A 11 0.51 15.40 -70.26
CA ARG A 11 1.23 15.12 -69.01
C ARG A 11 1.86 16.38 -68.44
N PHE A 12 2.48 17.19 -69.30
CA PHE A 12 3.06 18.47 -68.91
C PHE A 12 1.99 19.45 -68.41
N SER A 13 0.86 19.58 -69.13
CA SER A 13 -0.22 20.48 -68.69
C SER A 13 -0.88 19.99 -67.39
N SER A 14 -1.07 18.69 -67.22
CA SER A 14 -1.67 18.12 -66.01
C SER A 14 -0.77 18.25 -64.79
N PHE A 15 0.55 18.12 -64.99
CA PHE A 15 1.54 18.36 -63.93
C PHE A 15 1.50 19.83 -63.46
N TRP A 16 1.54 20.78 -64.38
CA TRP A 16 1.48 22.21 -64.04
C TRP A 16 0.12 22.64 -63.48
N LEU A 17 -0.98 22.04 -63.93
CA LEU A 17 -2.30 22.22 -63.34
C LEU A 17 -2.35 21.72 -61.89
N GLY A 18 -1.73 20.57 -61.61
CA GLY A 18 -1.60 20.01 -60.26
C GLY A 18 -0.77 20.90 -59.33
N VAL A 19 0.33 21.46 -59.81
CA VAL A 19 1.16 22.43 -59.06
C VAL A 19 0.37 23.70 -58.75
N LEU A 20 -0.41 24.20 -59.71
CA LEU A 20 -1.29 25.36 -59.51
C LEU A 20 -2.37 25.09 -58.47
N LEU A 21 -3.04 23.93 -58.55
CA LEU A 21 -4.06 23.53 -57.57
C LEU A 21 -3.45 23.39 -56.17
N PHE A 22 -2.28 22.75 -56.05
CA PHE A 22 -1.60 22.61 -54.76
C PHE A 22 -1.20 23.98 -54.18
N GLY A 23 -0.74 24.90 -55.02
CA GLY A 23 -0.46 26.28 -54.62
C GLY A 23 -1.71 27.02 -54.10
N VAL A 24 -2.85 26.88 -54.79
CA VAL A 24 -4.12 27.51 -54.39
C VAL A 24 -4.64 26.93 -53.07
N PHE A 25 -4.62 25.60 -52.89
CA PHE A 25 -5.03 24.97 -51.63
C PHE A 25 -4.07 25.30 -50.47
N GLY A 26 -2.76 25.41 -50.73
CA GLY A 26 -1.79 25.85 -49.73
C GLY A 26 -2.03 27.30 -49.28
N LEU A 27 -2.29 28.21 -50.22
CA LEU A 27 -2.63 29.61 -49.92
C LEU A 27 -3.95 29.73 -49.16
N MET A 28 -4.96 28.93 -49.53
CA MET A 28 -6.25 28.91 -48.82
C MET A 28 -6.12 28.32 -47.41
N GLY A 29 -5.28 27.30 -47.21
CA GLY A 29 -4.94 26.77 -45.89
C GLY A 29 -4.23 27.80 -45.01
N LEU A 30 -3.33 28.61 -45.59
CA LEU A 30 -2.63 29.67 -44.87
C LEU A 30 -3.55 30.84 -44.49
N LEU A 31 -4.53 31.17 -45.34
CA LEU A 31 -5.57 32.16 -45.06
C LEU A 31 -6.57 31.69 -44.00
N LEU A 32 -6.82 30.38 -43.91
CA LEU A 32 -7.70 29.77 -42.90
C LEU A 32 -6.96 29.35 -41.61
N ALA A 33 -5.62 29.32 -41.61
CA ALA A 33 -4.80 28.98 -40.45
C ALA A 33 -5.14 29.82 -39.19
N PRO A 34 -5.43 31.13 -39.27
CA PRO A 34 -5.84 31.89 -38.09
C PRO A 34 -7.11 31.30 -37.46
N TRP A 35 -8.09 30.83 -38.22
CA TRP A 35 -9.35 30.32 -37.68
C TRP A 35 -9.22 29.00 -36.93
N PHE A 36 -8.23 28.17 -37.28
CA PHE A 36 -7.99 26.87 -36.64
C PHE A 36 -6.81 26.88 -35.67
N ASN A 37 -5.94 27.88 -35.74
CA ASN A 37 -4.76 28.06 -34.90
C ASN A 37 -4.84 29.38 -34.12
N GLN A 38 -6.03 29.69 -33.59
CA GLN A 38 -6.14 30.70 -32.55
C GLN A 38 -5.32 30.20 -31.34
N PRO A 39 -4.46 31.03 -30.74
CA PRO A 39 -3.87 30.67 -29.45
C PRO A 39 -5.03 30.45 -28.48
N VAL A 40 -5.00 29.34 -27.73
CA VAL A 40 -5.90 29.12 -26.60
C VAL A 40 -5.49 30.09 -25.50
N ALA A 41 -5.75 31.38 -25.73
CA ALA A 41 -5.61 32.45 -24.77
C ALA A 41 -6.81 32.34 -23.83
N ASP A 42 -6.59 31.47 -22.85
CA ASP A 42 -7.19 31.35 -21.51
C ASP A 42 -7.17 29.86 -21.18
N SER A 43 -5.93 29.36 -21.04
CA SER A 43 -5.69 28.05 -20.43
C SER A 43 -6.27 28.09 -19.02
N PHE A 44 -6.73 26.94 -18.56
CA PHE A 44 -7.21 26.69 -17.21
C PHE A 44 -6.34 27.30 -16.08
N ASP A 45 -5.10 27.72 -16.35
CA ASP A 45 -4.21 28.37 -15.40
C ASP A 45 -4.67 29.77 -14.97
N THR A 46 -5.16 30.62 -15.88
CA THR A 46 -5.64 31.98 -15.52
C THR A 46 -6.98 31.92 -14.81
N ALA A 47 -7.92 31.10 -15.31
CA ALA A 47 -9.23 30.89 -14.70
C ALA A 47 -9.14 30.27 -13.28
N ASN A 48 -8.12 29.43 -13.03
CA ASN A 48 -7.91 28.84 -11.71
C ASN A 48 -7.01 29.67 -10.80
N ALA A 49 -6.28 30.67 -11.30
CA ALA A 49 -5.39 31.48 -10.46
C ALA A 49 -6.18 32.30 -9.44
N GLU A 50 -7.26 32.95 -9.87
CA GLU A 50 -8.15 33.73 -8.99
C GLU A 50 -8.81 32.83 -7.95
N ARG A 51 -9.36 31.69 -8.39
CA ARG A 51 -9.99 30.72 -7.48
C ARG A 51 -9.00 30.13 -6.47
N ARG A 52 -7.73 29.93 -6.83
CA ARG A 52 -6.67 29.48 -5.91
C ARG A 52 -6.28 30.56 -4.91
N ALA A 53 -6.30 31.83 -5.32
CA ALA A 53 -6.07 32.95 -4.41
C ALA A 53 -7.19 33.07 -3.37
N GLU A 54 -8.45 32.93 -3.81
CA GLU A 54 -9.63 32.91 -2.93
C GLU A 54 -9.60 31.74 -1.93
N ILE A 55 -9.38 30.51 -2.42
CA ILE A 55 -9.29 29.32 -1.56
C ILE A 55 -8.13 29.45 -0.57
N ARG A 56 -6.97 30.00 -1.00
CA ARG A 56 -5.85 30.23 -0.08
C ARG A 56 -6.23 31.24 1.01
N ALA A 57 -6.90 32.32 0.67
CA ALA A 57 -7.35 33.32 1.65
C ALA A 57 -8.34 32.71 2.65
N GLU A 58 -9.31 31.91 2.19
CA GLU A 58 -10.28 31.22 3.04
C GLU A 58 -9.62 30.18 3.96
N VAL A 59 -8.66 29.41 3.44
CA VAL A 59 -7.88 28.46 4.24
C VAL A 59 -7.01 29.18 5.26
N ASP A 60 -6.33 30.27 4.90
CA ASP A 60 -5.49 31.03 5.83
C ASP A 60 -6.34 31.71 6.92
N GLU A 61 -7.54 32.22 6.61
CA GLU A 61 -8.46 32.79 7.59
C GLU A 61 -8.98 31.72 8.56
N THR A 62 -9.38 30.56 8.03
CA THR A 62 -9.82 29.42 8.85
C THR A 62 -8.70 28.89 9.74
N GLN A 63 -7.48 28.83 9.21
CA GLN A 63 -6.29 28.34 9.92
C GLN A 63 -5.74 29.36 10.93
N LYS A 64 -6.04 30.66 10.80
CA LYS A 64 -5.53 31.70 11.71
C LYS A 64 -5.93 31.44 13.16
N GLY A 65 -7.20 31.13 13.39
CA GLY A 65 -7.70 30.76 14.73
C GLY A 65 -7.06 29.46 15.25
N SER A 66 -6.85 28.48 14.37
CA SER A 66 -6.17 27.22 14.73
C SER A 66 -4.70 27.43 15.06
N ARG A 67 -4.00 28.33 14.36
CA ARG A 67 -2.58 28.68 14.61
C ARG A 67 -2.41 29.45 15.91
N GLU A 68 -3.30 30.39 16.22
CA GLU A 68 -3.30 31.12 17.49
C GLU A 68 -3.63 30.19 18.67
N ALA A 69 -4.62 29.30 18.52
CA ALA A 69 -4.94 28.26 19.51
C ALA A 69 -3.80 27.23 19.68
N ALA A 70 -3.12 26.86 18.59
CA ALA A 70 -1.96 25.98 18.63
C ALA A 70 -0.78 26.64 19.33
N ALA A 71 -0.47 27.91 19.06
CA ALA A 71 0.59 28.65 19.73
C ALA A 71 0.38 28.70 21.25
N GLY A 72 -0.83 29.02 21.71
CA GLY A 72 -1.18 28.99 23.14
C GLY A 72 -1.17 27.58 23.76
N SER A 73 -1.43 26.55 22.95
CA SER A 73 -1.35 25.15 23.38
C SER A 73 0.10 24.67 23.49
N PHE A 74 0.99 25.09 22.59
CA PHE A 74 2.42 24.78 22.65
C PHE A 74 3.08 25.40 23.87
N GLU A 75 2.69 26.61 24.28
CA GLU A 75 3.21 27.26 25.48
C GLU A 75 2.74 26.55 26.76
N LYS A 76 1.47 26.13 26.81
CA LYS A 76 0.92 25.33 27.92
C LYS A 76 1.55 23.93 28.00
N VAL A 77 1.72 23.25 26.86
CA VAL A 77 2.35 21.93 26.79
C VAL A 77 3.84 22.04 27.13
N GLY A 78 4.55 23.05 26.64
CA GLY A 78 5.95 23.31 26.97
C GLY A 78 6.16 23.57 28.46
N ALA A 79 5.30 24.39 29.08
CA ALA A 79 5.33 24.63 30.53
C ALA A 79 5.01 23.35 31.33
N SER A 80 4.06 22.53 30.87
CA SER A 80 3.72 21.25 31.50
C SER A 80 4.86 20.22 31.37
N LEU A 81 5.58 20.20 30.25
CA LEU A 81 6.73 19.33 30.03
C LEU A 81 7.93 19.73 30.88
N LEU A 82 8.18 21.03 31.05
CA LEU A 82 9.25 21.54 31.92
C LEU A 82 8.97 21.32 33.41
N ALA A 83 7.69 21.27 33.80
CA ALA A 83 7.26 20.99 35.17
C ALA A 83 7.10 19.48 35.46
N THR A 84 7.21 18.62 34.45
CA THR A 84 7.16 17.16 34.63
C THR A 84 8.57 16.66 34.93
N GLU A 85 8.80 16.16 36.14
CA GLU A 85 10.04 15.47 36.48
C GLU A 85 10.18 14.23 35.57
N ALA A 86 11.34 14.08 34.92
CA ALA A 86 11.56 13.06 33.91
C ALA A 86 11.36 11.66 34.52
N ALA A 87 10.29 10.98 34.10
CA ALA A 87 10.13 9.56 34.35
C ALA A 87 11.34 8.81 33.73
N PRO A 88 11.89 7.78 34.38
CA PRO A 88 12.93 6.95 33.80
C PRO A 88 12.31 6.13 32.67
N VAL A 89 12.22 6.73 31.47
CA VAL A 89 11.80 6.03 30.26
C VAL A 89 13.06 5.45 29.64
N GLU A 90 13.28 4.15 29.86
CA GLU A 90 14.31 3.39 29.17
C GLU A 90 14.05 3.45 27.66
N ARG A 91 14.98 4.06 26.93
CA ARG A 91 14.93 4.10 25.46
C ARG A 91 15.86 3.03 24.91
N GLU A 92 15.33 2.18 24.04
CA GLU A 92 16.03 1.05 23.42
C GLU A 92 17.34 1.43 22.71
N ASP A 93 17.48 2.68 22.28
CA ASP A 93 18.65 3.22 21.58
C ASP A 93 19.84 3.54 22.50
N LEU A 94 19.66 3.46 23.82
CA LEU A 94 20.68 3.76 24.84
C LEU A 94 21.16 2.53 25.62
N VAL A 95 20.85 1.31 25.15
CA VAL A 95 21.34 0.08 25.79
C VAL A 95 22.82 -0.13 25.44
N LEU A 96 23.69 0.09 26.44
CA LEU A 96 25.13 -0.15 26.31
C LEU A 96 25.42 -1.66 26.20
N PRO A 97 26.30 -2.09 25.27
CA PRO A 97 26.74 -3.49 25.18
C PRO A 97 27.36 -3.96 26.51
N GLY A 98 26.83 -5.04 27.08
CA GLY A 98 27.30 -5.63 28.36
C GLY A 98 26.63 -5.10 29.63
N SER A 99 25.51 -4.36 29.51
CA SER A 99 24.66 -4.04 30.67
C SER A 99 23.79 -5.25 31.09
N PRO A 100 23.34 -5.33 32.36
CA PRO A 100 22.39 -6.35 32.79
C PRO A 100 21.11 -6.37 31.95
N THR A 101 20.73 -5.22 31.39
CA THR A 101 19.60 -5.04 30.47
C THR A 101 19.89 -5.59 29.06
N ALA A 102 21.13 -5.49 28.57
CA ALA A 102 21.57 -6.14 27.33
C ALA A 102 21.62 -7.67 27.48
N GLU A 103 21.99 -8.16 28.66
CA GLU A 103 22.00 -9.59 29.01
C GLU A 103 20.58 -10.14 29.25
N ALA A 104 19.62 -9.30 29.63
CA ALA A 104 18.21 -9.68 29.69
C ALA A 104 17.54 -9.76 28.30
N LYS A 105 17.96 -8.93 27.33
CA LYS A 105 17.46 -8.99 25.94
C LYS A 105 17.95 -10.20 25.13
N THR A 106 19.11 -10.76 25.46
CA THR A 106 19.57 -12.01 24.83
C THR A 106 18.78 -13.23 25.31
N ALA A 107 17.90 -13.08 26.29
CA ALA A 107 17.04 -14.15 26.81
C ALA A 107 15.62 -14.16 26.22
N GLY A 108 15.24 -13.22 25.35
CA GLY A 108 13.94 -13.16 24.65
C GLY A 108 14.12 -12.96 23.15
N GLY A 109 13.82 -13.99 22.35
CA GLY A 109 14.24 -14.15 20.95
C GLY A 109 13.98 -13.01 19.96
N ALA A 110 14.87 -12.95 18.97
CA ALA A 110 14.94 -12.09 17.80
C ALA A 110 13.66 -12.03 16.93
N ALA A 111 12.59 -11.37 17.38
CA ALA A 111 11.43 -11.03 16.54
C ALA A 111 11.36 -9.51 16.33
N GLY A 112 11.26 -9.08 15.06
CA GLY A 112 11.12 -7.67 14.67
C GLY A 112 9.68 -7.14 14.81
N ILE A 113 8.79 -7.92 15.41
CA ILE A 113 7.38 -7.62 15.70
C ILE A 113 7.26 -7.21 17.17
N GLY A 114 6.77 -6.00 17.45
CA GLY A 114 6.55 -5.53 18.82
C GLY A 114 5.26 -6.09 19.40
N VAL A 115 5.28 -7.35 19.84
CA VAL A 115 4.12 -7.99 20.49
C VAL A 115 3.98 -7.46 21.93
N PRO A 116 2.83 -6.85 22.30
CA PRO A 116 2.60 -6.40 23.67
C PRO A 116 2.55 -7.56 24.68
N ASP A 117 2.99 -7.32 25.92
CA ASP A 117 2.94 -8.33 27.01
C ASP A 117 1.52 -8.81 27.31
N ASP A 118 0.53 -7.95 27.09
CA ASP A 118 -0.90 -8.22 27.27
C ASP A 118 -1.60 -8.72 25.99
N PHE A 119 -0.84 -9.20 25.00
CA PHE A 119 -1.41 -9.71 23.75
C PHE A 119 -2.41 -10.86 24.00
N PRO A 120 -3.67 -10.75 23.53
CA PRO A 120 -4.69 -11.76 23.79
C PRO A 120 -4.32 -13.13 23.23
N ARG A 121 -4.40 -14.17 24.06
CA ARG A 121 -4.19 -15.56 23.64
C ARG A 121 -5.52 -16.28 23.49
N VAL A 122 -5.67 -16.98 22.37
CA VAL A 122 -6.88 -17.70 21.98
C VAL A 122 -6.54 -19.17 21.84
N SER A 123 -7.36 -20.05 22.40
CA SER A 123 -7.17 -21.50 22.28
C SER A 123 -7.40 -21.99 20.86
N GLU A 124 -6.71 -23.05 20.45
CA GLU A 124 -6.90 -23.68 19.13
C GLU A 124 -8.34 -24.17 18.93
N ASP A 125 -8.98 -24.65 19.99
CA ASP A 125 -10.36 -25.15 19.97
C ASP A 125 -11.42 -24.04 20.15
N ALA A 126 -11.03 -22.75 20.09
CA ALA A 126 -11.99 -21.67 20.24
C ALA A 126 -13.04 -21.73 19.12
N PRO A 127 -14.35 -21.63 19.45
CA PRO A 127 -15.40 -21.69 18.45
C PRO A 127 -15.28 -20.51 17.48
N VAL A 128 -15.46 -20.81 16.20
CA VAL A 128 -15.51 -19.78 15.15
C VAL A 128 -16.96 -19.64 14.69
N GLU A 129 -17.49 -18.44 14.84
CA GLU A 129 -18.83 -18.11 14.36
C GLU A 129 -18.91 -18.22 12.84
N GLU A 130 -19.99 -18.81 12.33
CA GLU A 130 -20.20 -18.99 10.88
C GLU A 130 -20.19 -17.64 10.13
N SER A 131 -20.69 -16.58 10.77
CA SER A 131 -20.68 -15.23 10.21
C SER A 131 -19.26 -14.69 10.00
N VAL A 132 -18.32 -15.03 10.89
CA VAL A 132 -16.89 -14.67 10.77
C VAL A 132 -16.26 -15.45 9.62
N MET A 133 -16.56 -16.74 9.49
CA MET A 133 -16.08 -17.55 8.36
C MET A 133 -16.62 -17.03 7.01
N ALA A 134 -17.90 -16.67 6.94
CA ALA A 134 -18.51 -16.11 5.74
C ALA A 134 -17.90 -14.74 5.36
N ALA A 135 -17.68 -13.86 6.35
CA ALA A 135 -17.02 -12.58 6.15
C ALA A 135 -15.56 -12.77 5.69
N GLY A 136 -14.82 -13.66 6.34
CA GLY A 136 -13.44 -13.98 6.00
C GLY A 136 -13.29 -14.58 4.60
N LYS A 137 -14.20 -15.47 4.19
CA LYS A 137 -14.27 -15.99 2.82
C LYS A 137 -14.47 -14.90 1.78
N THR A 138 -15.32 -13.91 2.09
CA THR A 138 -15.56 -12.77 1.20
C THR A 138 -14.32 -11.90 1.10
N ALA A 139 -13.66 -11.62 2.22
CA ALA A 139 -12.41 -10.84 2.25
C ALA A 139 -11.24 -11.55 1.55
N PHE A 140 -11.21 -12.90 1.56
CA PHE A 140 -10.20 -13.70 0.87
C PHE A 140 -10.18 -13.49 -0.64
N ALA A 141 -11.24 -12.94 -1.24
CA ALA A 141 -11.26 -12.58 -2.67
C ALA A 141 -10.13 -11.62 -3.07
N LEU A 142 -9.63 -10.80 -2.14
CA LEU A 142 -8.46 -9.94 -2.40
C LEU A 142 -7.15 -10.74 -2.32
N CYS A 143 -7.06 -11.71 -1.42
CA CYS A 143 -5.89 -12.54 -1.19
C CYS A 143 -5.67 -13.56 -2.31
N MET A 144 -6.75 -14.12 -2.87
CA MET A 144 -6.68 -15.14 -3.92
C MET A 144 -6.07 -14.63 -5.22
N ALA A 145 -6.03 -13.30 -5.43
CA ALA A 145 -5.37 -12.71 -6.60
C ALA A 145 -3.87 -13.05 -6.66
N CYS A 146 -3.23 -13.19 -5.50
CA CYS A 146 -1.81 -13.54 -5.39
C CYS A 146 -1.58 -14.97 -4.88
N HIS A 147 -2.44 -15.46 -3.98
CA HIS A 147 -2.31 -16.79 -3.36
C HIS A 147 -3.09 -17.90 -4.08
N GLY A 148 -3.85 -17.56 -5.11
CA GLY A 148 -4.71 -18.48 -5.84
C GLY A 148 -6.03 -18.81 -5.11
N PRO A 149 -7.03 -19.34 -5.84
CA PRO A 149 -8.35 -19.66 -5.29
C PRO A 149 -8.31 -20.71 -4.17
N ASP A 150 -7.41 -21.67 -4.28
CA ASP A 150 -7.24 -22.75 -3.30
C ASP A 150 -6.11 -22.45 -2.29
N ALA A 151 -5.60 -21.22 -2.28
CA ALA A 151 -4.51 -20.78 -1.42
C ALA A 151 -3.19 -21.61 -1.56
N ASN A 152 -3.03 -22.33 -2.68
CA ASN A 152 -1.84 -23.14 -2.99
C ASN A 152 -0.65 -22.30 -3.48
N GLY A 153 -0.81 -20.98 -3.58
CA GLY A 153 0.19 -20.06 -4.07
C GLY A 153 0.25 -19.99 -5.59
N VAL A 154 0.91 -18.96 -6.08
CA VAL A 154 1.24 -18.77 -7.49
C VAL A 154 2.75 -18.53 -7.58
N PRO A 155 3.50 -19.37 -8.34
CA PRO A 155 4.95 -19.26 -8.44
C PRO A 155 5.41 -17.83 -8.77
N ASN A 156 6.41 -17.32 -8.05
CA ASN A 156 6.97 -15.97 -8.15
C ASN A 156 6.02 -14.80 -7.82
N VAL A 157 4.77 -15.07 -7.42
CA VAL A 157 3.75 -14.06 -7.10
C VAL A 157 3.39 -14.10 -5.62
N GLY A 158 2.96 -15.26 -5.11
CA GLY A 158 2.54 -15.42 -3.72
C GLY A 158 2.77 -16.84 -3.22
N PRO A 159 3.32 -17.03 -2.00
CA PRO A 159 3.55 -18.36 -1.45
C PRO A 159 2.22 -19.08 -1.11
N PRO A 160 2.23 -20.40 -0.93
CA PRO A 160 1.07 -21.13 -0.44
C PRO A 160 0.71 -20.68 0.98
N LEU A 161 -0.58 -20.50 1.23
CA LEU A 161 -1.16 -20.38 2.58
C LEU A 161 -1.75 -21.72 3.04
N ALA A 162 -2.11 -22.59 2.10
CA ALA A 162 -2.62 -23.93 2.37
C ALA A 162 -1.55 -24.83 3.04
N GLY A 163 -1.81 -25.24 4.28
CA GLY A 163 -0.90 -26.05 5.08
C GLY A 163 0.44 -25.37 5.37
N SER A 164 0.47 -24.04 5.41
CA SER A 164 1.69 -23.26 5.66
C SER A 164 2.04 -23.25 7.15
N GLU A 165 3.30 -23.48 7.47
CA GLU A 165 3.83 -23.38 8.83
C GLU A 165 3.67 -21.98 9.42
N TRP A 166 3.74 -20.94 8.58
CA TRP A 166 3.50 -19.55 9.00
C TRP A 166 2.04 -19.27 9.31
N VAL A 167 1.13 -19.93 8.58
CA VAL A 167 -0.31 -19.80 8.84
C VAL A 167 -0.71 -20.53 10.10
N ASN A 168 -0.17 -21.72 10.34
CA ASN A 168 -0.50 -22.52 11.52
C ASN A 168 0.31 -22.12 12.77
N GLY A 169 1.37 -21.33 12.61
CA GLY A 169 2.18 -20.79 13.69
C GLY A 169 1.54 -19.60 14.44
N PRO A 170 2.38 -18.76 15.08
CA PRO A 170 1.94 -17.62 15.88
C PRO A 170 1.06 -16.64 15.07
N PRO A 171 -0.16 -16.28 15.54
CA PRO A 171 -1.05 -15.38 14.82
C PRO A 171 -0.45 -13.97 14.62
N GLU A 172 0.48 -13.57 15.47
CA GLU A 172 1.19 -12.29 15.42
C GLU A 172 1.90 -12.09 14.08
N ASN A 173 2.45 -13.17 13.50
CA ASN A 173 3.09 -13.12 12.19
C ASN A 173 2.11 -12.70 11.10
N LEU A 174 0.94 -13.36 11.03
CA LEU A 174 -0.05 -13.06 9.99
C LEU A 174 -0.62 -11.66 10.15
N ILE A 175 -0.88 -11.24 11.38
CA ILE A 175 -1.37 -9.89 11.68
C ILE A 175 -0.31 -8.86 11.27
N ALA A 176 0.95 -9.05 11.67
CA ALA A 176 2.03 -8.13 11.35
C ALA A 176 2.29 -8.06 9.84
N ILE A 177 2.27 -9.20 9.14
CA ILE A 177 2.35 -9.25 7.66
C ILE A 177 1.18 -8.48 7.03
N GLN A 178 -0.04 -8.63 7.56
CA GLN A 178 -1.20 -7.90 7.05
C GLN A 178 -1.06 -6.39 7.24
N LEU A 179 -0.48 -5.95 8.35
CA LEU A 179 -0.36 -4.54 8.73
C LEU A 179 0.88 -3.83 8.15
N ARG A 180 2.00 -4.53 7.96
CA ARG A 180 3.29 -3.99 7.50
C ARG A 180 3.71 -4.46 6.12
N GLY A 181 3.08 -5.50 5.58
CA GLY A 181 3.55 -6.17 4.38
C GLY A 181 4.77 -7.07 4.64
N LEU A 182 5.17 -7.80 3.60
CA LEU A 182 6.29 -8.73 3.63
C LEU A 182 7.14 -8.59 2.36
N SER A 183 8.46 -8.58 2.53
CA SER A 183 9.43 -8.40 1.46
C SER A 183 10.57 -9.40 1.57
N GLY A 184 11.22 -9.66 0.44
CA GLY A 184 12.34 -10.59 0.35
C GLY A 184 11.93 -12.07 0.30
N PRO A 185 12.90 -12.98 0.29
CA PRO A 185 12.64 -14.40 0.22
C PRO A 185 11.98 -14.91 1.51
N ILE A 186 11.04 -15.84 1.36
CA ILE A 186 10.47 -16.62 2.47
C ILE A 186 10.48 -18.12 2.15
N GLU A 187 10.84 -18.94 3.12
CA GLU A 187 10.72 -20.39 3.05
C GLU A 187 9.33 -20.83 3.50
N VAL A 188 8.62 -21.58 2.68
CA VAL A 188 7.32 -22.17 3.01
C VAL A 188 7.31 -23.62 2.57
N LYS A 189 7.06 -24.55 3.49
CA LYS A 189 7.07 -26.01 3.24
C LYS A 189 8.37 -26.51 2.61
N GLY A 190 9.51 -25.96 3.06
CA GLY A 190 10.83 -26.33 2.57
C GLY A 190 11.16 -25.83 1.16
N GLN A 191 10.37 -24.90 0.62
CA GLN A 191 10.62 -24.25 -0.67
C GLN A 191 10.82 -22.75 -0.47
N THR A 192 11.85 -22.18 -1.09
CA THR A 192 12.10 -20.74 -1.06
C THR A 192 11.26 -20.02 -2.10
N TYR A 193 10.45 -19.06 -1.67
CA TYR A 193 9.66 -18.18 -2.49
C TYR A 193 10.29 -16.78 -2.49
N ASN A 194 10.65 -16.29 -3.66
CA ASN A 194 11.08 -14.91 -3.86
C ASN A 194 10.08 -14.22 -4.79
N PHE A 195 9.24 -13.36 -4.23
CA PHE A 195 8.18 -12.68 -4.98
C PHE A 195 8.74 -11.44 -5.69
N ILE A 196 8.26 -11.18 -6.92
CA ILE A 196 8.73 -10.07 -7.78
C ILE A 196 8.46 -8.70 -7.14
N ALA A 197 7.38 -8.60 -6.36
CA ALA A 197 7.00 -7.41 -5.63
C ALA A 197 6.73 -7.78 -4.17
N PRO A 198 6.99 -6.87 -3.21
CA PRO A 198 6.62 -7.11 -1.83
C PRO A 198 5.10 -7.22 -1.68
N MET A 199 4.65 -7.96 -0.68
CA MET A 199 3.26 -7.90 -0.24
C MET A 199 3.04 -6.51 0.37
N VAL A 200 2.15 -5.73 -0.25
CA VAL A 200 1.81 -4.41 0.24
C VAL A 200 1.05 -4.50 1.57
N PRO A 201 1.28 -3.57 2.51
CA PRO A 201 0.49 -3.51 3.73
C PRO A 201 -0.99 -3.26 3.43
N GLN A 202 -1.89 -3.97 4.11
CA GLN A 202 -3.34 -3.79 3.99
C GLN A 202 -3.95 -3.22 5.27
N ALA A 203 -3.19 -2.35 5.96
CA ALA A 203 -3.63 -1.68 7.17
C ALA A 203 -4.89 -0.79 7.00
N PHE A 204 -5.33 -0.53 5.76
CA PHE A 204 -6.57 0.19 5.47
C PHE A 204 -7.84 -0.61 5.83
N GLN A 205 -7.74 -1.93 5.98
CA GLN A 205 -8.86 -2.78 6.39
C GLN A 205 -9.15 -2.58 7.89
N THR A 206 -10.40 -2.80 8.31
CA THR A 206 -10.78 -2.74 9.74
C THR A 206 -10.23 -3.94 10.52
N ASP A 207 -10.18 -3.83 11.84
CA ASP A 207 -9.74 -4.93 12.72
C ASP A 207 -10.57 -6.20 12.50
N ASP A 208 -11.88 -6.05 12.38
CA ASP A 208 -12.82 -7.15 12.11
C ASP A 208 -12.57 -7.81 10.75
N GLN A 209 -12.29 -7.02 9.72
CA GLN A 209 -12.01 -7.55 8.38
C GLN A 209 -10.72 -8.37 8.35
N ILE A 210 -9.67 -7.86 9.00
CA ILE A 210 -8.39 -8.55 9.13
C ILE A 210 -8.57 -9.83 9.97
N ALA A 211 -9.23 -9.73 11.13
CA ALA A 211 -9.49 -10.88 11.99
C ALA A 211 -10.28 -11.97 11.27
N ALA A 212 -11.32 -11.60 10.52
CA ALA A 212 -12.15 -12.54 9.77
C ALA A 212 -11.37 -13.24 8.66
N VAL A 213 -10.60 -12.51 7.84
CA VAL A 213 -9.84 -13.14 6.73
C VAL A 213 -8.73 -14.05 7.25
N LEU A 214 -8.00 -13.64 8.29
CA LEU A 214 -6.96 -14.45 8.89
C LEU A 214 -7.53 -15.69 9.58
N THR A 215 -8.67 -15.56 10.25
CA THR A 215 -9.41 -16.70 10.82
C THR A 215 -9.84 -17.69 9.75
N TYR A 216 -10.40 -17.20 8.63
CA TYR A 216 -10.81 -18.03 7.51
C TYR A 216 -9.62 -18.79 6.92
N ILE A 217 -8.48 -18.14 6.70
CA ILE A 217 -7.26 -18.78 6.19
C ILE A 217 -6.74 -19.86 7.15
N ARG A 218 -6.74 -19.60 8.46
CA ARG A 218 -6.26 -20.52 9.52
C ARG A 218 -7.15 -21.74 9.74
N ASN A 219 -8.41 -21.68 9.33
CA ASN A 219 -9.40 -22.76 9.48
C ASN A 219 -9.84 -23.37 8.13
N SER A 220 -9.20 -22.96 7.04
CA SER A 220 -9.49 -23.46 5.68
C SER A 220 -8.24 -24.05 5.03
N PHE A 221 -8.40 -24.64 3.85
CA PHE A 221 -7.27 -25.13 3.03
C PHE A 221 -6.37 -26.16 3.72
N GLY A 222 -6.94 -26.93 4.66
CA GLY A 222 -6.21 -27.91 5.46
C GLY A 222 -5.46 -27.35 6.66
N ASN A 223 -5.55 -26.03 6.92
CA ASN A 223 -5.03 -25.41 8.12
C ASN A 223 -5.90 -25.71 9.34
N LYS A 224 -5.26 -25.78 10.51
CA LYS A 224 -5.90 -26.00 11.80
C LYS A 224 -5.12 -25.21 12.84
N ALA A 225 -5.61 -24.02 13.16
CA ALA A 225 -5.00 -23.17 14.17
C ALA A 225 -6.04 -22.24 14.80
N ALA A 226 -5.74 -21.74 16.01
CA ALA A 226 -6.63 -20.83 16.75
C ALA A 226 -7.10 -19.66 15.89
N PRO A 227 -8.38 -19.24 15.98
CA PRO A 227 -8.87 -18.08 15.23
C PRO A 227 -8.16 -16.80 15.67
N VAL A 228 -8.17 -15.81 14.78
CA VAL A 228 -7.65 -14.46 15.06
C VAL A 228 -8.80 -13.55 15.44
N THR A 229 -8.69 -12.86 16.56
CA THR A 229 -9.75 -11.95 17.05
C THR A 229 -9.45 -10.49 16.72
N PRO A 230 -10.48 -9.62 16.65
CA PRO A 230 -10.29 -8.19 16.46
C PRO A 230 -9.39 -7.55 17.53
N GLU A 231 -9.42 -8.04 18.77
CA GLU A 231 -8.59 -7.55 19.86
C GLU A 231 -7.10 -7.84 19.63
N GLN A 232 -6.77 -9.01 19.07
CA GLN A 232 -5.40 -9.34 18.67
C GLN A 232 -4.90 -8.40 17.56
N VAL A 233 -5.75 -8.13 16.56
CA VAL A 233 -5.41 -7.18 15.50
C VAL A 233 -5.18 -5.78 16.06
N LYS A 234 -6.09 -5.34 16.93
CA LYS A 234 -6.02 -4.03 17.60
C LYS A 234 -4.75 -3.88 18.42
N ALA A 235 -4.34 -4.91 19.16
CA ALA A 235 -3.11 -4.91 19.95
C ALA A 235 -1.85 -4.66 19.09
N LEU A 236 -1.86 -5.14 17.84
CA LEU A 236 -0.75 -4.97 16.90
C LEU A 236 -0.90 -3.75 15.98
N ARG A 237 -1.93 -2.90 16.14
CA ARG A 237 -2.08 -1.70 15.31
C ARG A 237 -0.93 -0.69 15.45
N GLY A 238 -0.17 -0.76 16.54
CA GLY A 238 1.08 0.00 16.69
C GLY A 238 2.17 -0.37 15.69
N GLU A 239 2.02 -1.48 14.96
CA GLU A 239 2.92 -1.90 13.89
C GLU A 239 2.72 -1.13 12.58
N VAL A 240 1.59 -0.45 12.39
CA VAL A 240 1.28 0.27 11.16
C VAL A 240 2.27 1.40 10.91
N GLY A 241 2.82 1.47 9.70
CA GLY A 241 3.79 2.51 9.30
C GLY A 241 5.25 2.18 9.64
N LYS A 242 5.51 1.07 10.34
CA LYS A 242 6.86 0.53 10.48
C LYS A 242 7.38 -0.05 9.15
N PRO A 243 8.71 -0.23 8.98
CA PRO A 243 9.28 -0.83 7.78
C PRO A 243 8.67 -2.21 7.46
N MET A 244 8.64 -2.57 6.17
CA MET A 244 8.18 -3.89 5.73
C MET A 244 8.94 -5.01 6.43
N LEU A 245 8.25 -6.11 6.69
CA LEU A 245 8.85 -7.29 7.31
C LEU A 245 9.69 -8.08 6.29
N THR A 246 10.65 -8.82 6.82
CA THR A 246 11.32 -9.93 6.15
C THR A 246 11.08 -11.22 6.94
N GLN A 247 11.40 -12.39 6.39
CA GLN A 247 11.28 -13.65 7.16
C GLN A 247 12.04 -13.60 8.49
N ALA A 248 13.19 -12.90 8.55
CA ALA A 248 13.99 -12.80 9.76
C ALA A 248 13.30 -12.02 10.91
N ASP A 249 12.31 -11.19 10.58
CA ASP A 249 11.55 -10.43 11.57
C ASP A 249 10.39 -11.25 12.16
N LEU A 250 10.00 -12.36 11.52
CA LEU A 250 8.88 -13.19 11.93
C LEU A 250 9.27 -14.10 13.09
N ILE A 251 8.32 -14.37 13.97
CA ILE A 251 8.47 -15.35 15.04
C ILE A 251 8.53 -16.74 14.38
N PRO A 252 9.61 -17.52 14.53
CA PRO A 252 9.71 -18.83 13.90
C PRO A 252 8.55 -19.73 14.34
N PRO A 253 7.86 -20.41 13.41
CA PRO A 253 6.84 -21.38 13.78
C PRO A 253 7.50 -22.50 14.59
N THR A 254 6.84 -22.96 15.64
CA THR A 254 7.33 -24.10 16.42
C THR A 254 7.39 -25.33 15.50
N PRO A 255 8.48 -26.11 15.51
CA PRO A 255 8.54 -27.36 14.77
C PRO A 255 7.37 -28.24 15.21
N GLN A 256 6.55 -28.67 14.25
CA GLN A 256 5.46 -29.65 14.46
C GLN A 256 6.03 -31.06 14.60
#